data_AF-A0A2E7EHT1-F1
#
_entry.id   AF-A0A2E7EHT1-F1
#
_cell.length_a   1.000
_cell.length_b   1.000
_cell.length_c   1.000
_cell.angle_alpha   90.00
_cell.angle_beta   90.00
_cell.angle_gamma   90.00
#
_symmetry.space_group_name_H-M   'P 1'
#
loop_
_entity.id
_entity.type
_entity.pdbx_description
1 polymer ?
#
loop_
_entity_poly.entity_id
_entity_poly.type
_entity_poly.pdbx_seq_one_letter_code
_entity_poly.pdbx_strand_id
1 'polypeptide(L)'
;MAWLCFFTHSSFGQTESGTAPASEVTTAASEKTEPKANRLVRLSPTEEVWLDRKKKRVIVGGKICLRKGLLEMFACPRGTKEHESIVAVNAKSSLVHTALLAAGAKPGSPVSYDPQYVAATGPIIDVEIAWKDENGKTLKRRAQEMIRHVKTRKPMKEDWVFAGSGFWKDEETGEEYYMAEGGEMICLSNFSTAMMDLPVESPQENASLFFEALTDQIPPLGTEVRMILTPRQPPKPDPPASPSS
;
A
#
# COMPACT_ATOMS: atom_id res chain seq x y z
N MET A 1 29.79 51.71 -68.02
CA MET A 1 29.36 51.61 -69.42
C MET A 1 28.52 50.35 -69.56
N ALA A 2 27.27 50.51 -70.03
CA ALA A 2 26.36 49.56 -70.72
C ALA A 2 26.64 48.03 -70.61
N TRP A 3 25.67 47.12 -70.46
CA TRP A 3 24.39 47.02 -71.17
C TRP A 3 23.65 45.73 -70.72
N LEU A 4 22.30 45.79 -70.78
CA LEU A 4 21.31 44.78 -71.24
C LEU A 4 21.43 43.28 -70.83
N CYS A 5 20.44 42.65 -70.19
CA CYS A 5 19.07 42.28 -70.63
C CYS A 5 18.94 41.01 -71.49
N PHE A 6 18.27 40.02 -70.88
CA PHE A 6 17.17 39.18 -71.39
C PHE A 6 17.37 38.14 -72.53
N PHE A 7 16.39 37.20 -72.52
CA PHE A 7 15.95 36.20 -73.52
C PHE A 7 16.54 34.78 -73.35
N THR A 8 15.84 33.64 -73.46
CA THR A 8 14.40 33.27 -73.56
C THR A 8 14.24 31.73 -73.55
N HIS A 9 13.01 31.28 -73.25
CA HIS A 9 12.27 30.12 -73.81
C HIS A 9 12.66 28.65 -73.55
N SER A 10 11.68 27.95 -72.96
CA SER A 10 11.13 26.61 -73.24
C SER A 10 11.82 25.69 -74.25
N SER A 11 11.99 24.41 -73.87
CA SER A 11 11.27 23.31 -74.53
C SER A 11 11.28 22.03 -73.69
N PHE A 12 10.14 21.35 -73.71
CA PHE A 12 9.86 19.99 -73.27
C PHE A 12 10.53 18.95 -74.20
N GLY A 13 10.84 17.75 -73.69
CA GLY A 13 11.19 16.58 -74.52
C GLY A 13 11.81 15.37 -73.77
N GLN A 14 10.93 14.43 -73.35
CA GLN A 14 11.03 12.94 -73.36
C GLN A 14 12.34 12.20 -72.96
N THR A 15 12.34 11.44 -71.84
CA THR A 15 12.22 9.93 -71.69
C THR A 15 13.29 9.13 -72.47
N GLU A 16 14.01 8.12 -71.97
CA GLU A 16 13.99 7.32 -70.74
C GLU A 16 15.27 6.44 -70.67
N SER A 17 15.55 5.91 -69.47
CA SER A 17 16.28 4.66 -69.16
C SER A 17 17.83 4.63 -69.19
N GLY A 18 18.39 4.43 -67.99
CA GLY A 18 19.79 4.11 -67.75
C GLY A 18 20.00 3.75 -66.27
N THR A 19 19.93 2.46 -65.98
CA THR A 19 19.93 1.81 -64.66
C THR A 19 21.17 2.14 -63.81
N ALA A 20 20.96 2.52 -62.55
CA ALA A 20 21.98 2.55 -61.50
C ALA A 20 21.48 1.75 -60.27
N PRO A 21 22.34 0.96 -59.59
CA PRO A 21 21.92 -0.04 -58.63
C PRO A 21 21.56 0.56 -57.26
N ALA A 22 20.62 -0.11 -56.60
CA ALA A 22 20.11 0.21 -55.27
C ALA A 22 21.17 -0.07 -54.18
N SER A 23 21.47 0.95 -53.40
CA SER A 23 22.22 0.84 -52.15
C SER A 23 21.24 0.48 -51.03
N GLU A 24 21.35 -0.74 -50.50
CA GLU A 24 20.64 -1.18 -49.30
C GLU A 24 21.08 -0.33 -48.10
N VAL A 25 20.14 0.45 -47.57
CA VAL A 25 20.28 1.12 -46.28
C VAL A 25 19.92 0.12 -45.19
N THR A 26 20.94 -0.57 -44.67
CA THR A 26 20.81 -1.40 -43.48
C THR A 26 20.41 -0.51 -42.30
N THR A 27 19.12 -0.58 -41.97
CA THR A 27 18.54 0.14 -40.84
C THR A 27 19.03 -0.54 -39.56
N ALA A 28 19.96 0.13 -38.86
CA ALA A 28 20.34 -0.25 -37.51
C ALA A 28 19.09 -0.20 -36.62
N ALA A 29 18.58 -1.38 -36.27
CA ALA A 29 17.51 -1.52 -35.31
C ALA A 29 18.02 -0.98 -33.97
N SER A 30 17.57 0.24 -33.64
CA SER A 30 17.62 0.80 -32.30
C SER A 30 16.88 -0.17 -31.39
N GLU A 31 17.65 -0.97 -30.66
CA GLU A 31 17.17 -1.80 -29.56
C GLU A 31 16.60 -0.83 -28.52
N LYS A 32 15.27 -0.67 -28.54
CA LYS A 32 14.55 0.12 -27.56
C LYS A 32 14.75 -0.53 -26.20
N THR A 33 15.69 0.00 -25.43
CA THR A 33 15.84 -0.33 -24.02
C THR A 33 14.56 0.08 -23.30
N GLU A 34 13.66 -0.88 -23.06
CA GLU A 34 12.50 -0.71 -22.19
C GLU A 34 12.96 -0.08 -20.86
N PRO A 35 12.36 1.05 -20.43
CA PRO A 35 12.77 1.68 -19.18
C PRO A 35 12.46 0.73 -18.02
N LYS A 36 13.46 0.49 -17.15
CA LYS A 36 13.31 -0.32 -15.92
C LYS A 36 12.20 0.29 -15.04
N ALA A 37 10.96 -0.13 -15.24
CA ALA A 37 9.79 0.38 -14.54
C ALA A 37 9.83 0.00 -13.06
N ASN A 38 10.45 0.83 -12.22
CA ASN A 38 10.25 0.80 -10.79
C ASN A 38 8.84 1.34 -10.51
N ARG A 39 7.84 0.45 -10.52
CA ARG A 39 6.41 0.77 -10.65
C ARG A 39 5.75 1.15 -9.31
N LEU A 40 6.44 1.92 -8.48
CA LEU A 40 5.89 2.54 -7.27
C LEU A 40 5.10 3.80 -7.67
N VAL A 41 3.80 3.81 -7.43
CA VAL A 41 2.89 4.88 -7.88
C VAL A 41 2.28 5.57 -6.67
N ARG A 42 2.42 6.90 -6.56
CA ARG A 42 1.73 7.68 -5.53
C ARG A 42 0.25 7.81 -5.90
N LEU A 43 -0.65 7.53 -4.96
CA LEU A 43 -2.10 7.47 -5.22
C LEU A 43 -2.84 8.78 -4.92
N SER A 44 -2.18 9.73 -4.25
CA SER A 44 -2.76 11.02 -3.89
C SER A 44 -1.69 12.12 -3.95
N PRO A 45 -2.03 13.35 -4.37
CA PRO A 45 -1.10 14.49 -4.33
C PRO A 45 -0.78 14.94 -2.91
N THR A 46 -1.72 14.74 -1.96
CA THR A 46 -1.65 15.26 -0.59
C THR A 46 -1.35 14.16 0.42
N GLU A 47 -1.88 12.96 0.21
CA GLU A 47 -1.69 11.83 1.13
C GLU A 47 -0.44 11.03 0.76
N GLU A 48 0.14 10.39 1.77
CA GLU A 48 1.37 9.62 1.65
C GLU A 48 1.05 8.14 1.42
N VAL A 49 0.40 7.82 0.30
CA VAL A 49 0.09 6.44 -0.08
C VAL A 49 0.71 6.12 -1.43
N TRP A 50 1.46 5.02 -1.48
CA TRP A 50 2.04 4.50 -2.72
C TRP A 50 1.68 3.03 -2.93
N LEU A 51 1.42 2.66 -4.17
CA LEU A 51 1.24 1.29 -4.62
C LEU A 51 2.51 0.80 -5.32
N ASP A 52 3.16 -0.23 -4.77
CA ASP A 52 4.22 -0.97 -5.45
C ASP A 52 3.58 -2.10 -6.26
N ARG A 53 3.27 -1.82 -7.53
CA ARG A 53 2.54 -2.77 -8.39
C ARG A 53 3.33 -4.05 -8.66
N LYS A 54 4.67 -3.96 -8.64
CA LYS A 54 5.55 -5.11 -8.91
C LYS A 54 5.55 -6.07 -7.73
N LYS A 55 5.65 -5.53 -6.51
CA LYS A 55 5.67 -6.33 -5.28
C LYS A 55 4.28 -6.53 -4.66
N LYS A 56 3.23 -5.98 -5.28
CA LYS A 56 1.83 -6.05 -4.82
C LYS A 56 1.70 -5.65 -3.35
N ARG A 57 2.18 -4.45 -3.01
CA ARG A 57 2.16 -3.94 -1.63
C ARG A 57 1.87 -2.45 -1.60
N VAL A 58 1.33 -2.00 -0.49
CA VAL A 58 1.04 -0.59 -0.22
C VAL A 58 2.11 -0.05 0.71
N ILE A 59 2.56 1.17 0.46
CA ILE A 59 3.45 1.91 1.35
C ILE A 59 2.69 3.14 1.82
N VAL A 60 2.61 3.34 3.12
CA VAL A 60 1.93 4.45 3.77
C VAL A 60 2.93 5.23 4.61
N GLY A 61 3.02 6.54 4.41
CA GLY A 61 3.84 7.42 5.23
C GLY A 61 3.15 7.76 6.55
N GLY A 62 3.95 7.96 7.59
CA GLY A 62 3.46 8.29 8.92
C GLY A 62 4.59 8.54 9.89
N LYS A 63 4.27 8.68 11.17
CA LYS A 63 5.23 8.89 12.24
C LYS A 63 4.91 8.06 13.47
N ILE A 64 5.92 7.77 14.28
CA ILE A 64 5.70 7.22 15.62
C ILE A 64 5.01 8.26 16.49
N CYS A 65 3.85 7.93 17.06
CA CYS A 65 3.08 8.79 17.96
C CYS A 65 2.94 8.24 19.39
N LEU A 66 3.20 6.94 19.61
CA LEU A 66 3.22 6.35 20.94
C LEU A 66 4.34 5.30 21.05
N ARG A 67 5.01 5.28 22.20
CA ARG A 67 6.05 4.27 22.52
C ARG A 67 5.80 3.49 23.80
N LYS A 68 4.81 3.92 24.59
CA LYS A 68 4.48 3.35 25.89
C LYS A 68 2.99 3.56 26.16
N GLY A 69 2.32 2.54 26.66
CA GLY A 69 0.89 2.57 26.94
C GLY A 69 0.21 1.29 26.45
N LEU A 70 -1.03 1.09 26.90
CA LEU A 70 -1.93 0.11 26.31
C LEU A 70 -2.31 0.56 24.90
N LEU A 71 -2.65 -0.40 24.04
CA LEU A 71 -2.94 -0.15 22.65
C LEU A 71 -4.30 -0.74 22.29
N GLU A 72 -5.13 0.08 21.63
CA GLU A 72 -6.29 -0.38 20.87
C GLU A 72 -5.96 -0.51 19.38
N MET A 73 -5.00 0.29 18.90
CA MET A 73 -4.59 0.34 17.50
C MET A 73 -3.09 0.12 17.38
N PHE A 74 -2.66 -0.50 16.29
CA PHE A 74 -1.28 -0.38 15.84
C PHE A 74 -1.06 0.93 15.08
N ALA A 75 -1.97 1.24 14.16
CA ALA A 75 -1.89 2.45 13.33
C ALA A 75 -3.28 3.08 13.13
N CYS A 76 -3.30 4.42 13.11
CA CYS A 76 -4.51 5.22 12.85
C CYS A 76 -4.20 6.37 11.87
N PRO A 77 -5.20 6.92 11.17
CA PRO A 77 -5.07 8.23 10.52
C PRO A 77 -4.64 9.29 11.52
N ARG A 78 -3.79 10.22 11.10
CA ARG A 78 -3.41 11.36 11.94
C ARG A 78 -4.64 12.22 12.30
N GLY A 79 -4.74 12.63 13.56
CA GLY A 79 -5.82 13.43 14.12
C GLY A 79 -6.98 12.62 14.68
N THR A 80 -6.77 11.35 15.01
CA THR A 80 -7.82 10.43 15.48
C THR A 80 -7.43 9.78 16.81
N LYS A 81 -6.75 8.63 16.77
CA LYS A 81 -6.52 7.70 17.88
C LYS A 81 -5.05 7.63 18.30
N GLU A 82 -4.28 8.72 18.13
CA GLU A 82 -2.83 8.69 18.39
C GLU A 82 -2.44 8.36 19.84
N HIS A 83 -3.33 8.59 20.80
CA HIS A 83 -3.08 8.30 22.21
C HIS A 83 -3.04 6.80 22.53
N GLU A 84 -3.50 5.95 21.60
CA GLU A 84 -3.61 4.50 21.72
C GLU A 84 -3.10 3.76 20.46
N SER A 85 -2.32 4.46 19.63
CA SER A 85 -1.74 3.96 18.38
C SER A 85 -0.22 4.13 18.38
N ILE A 86 0.54 3.16 17.87
CA ILE A 86 2.00 3.33 17.70
C ILE A 86 2.32 4.28 16.54
N VAL A 87 1.58 4.18 15.44
CA VAL A 87 1.83 4.92 14.19
C VAL A 87 0.64 5.81 13.82
N ALA A 88 0.88 7.10 13.64
CA ALA A 88 -0.07 8.02 13.03
C ALA A 88 0.29 8.15 11.54
N VAL A 89 -0.61 7.75 10.65
CA VAL A 89 -0.36 7.79 9.20
C VAL A 89 -0.87 9.07 8.55
N ASN A 90 -0.18 9.51 7.50
CA ASN A 90 -0.51 10.68 6.70
C ASN A 90 -1.45 10.30 5.53
N ALA A 91 -2.52 9.56 5.84
CA ALA A 91 -3.50 9.08 4.89
C ALA A 91 -4.83 8.74 5.56
N LYS A 92 -5.91 8.85 4.80
CA LYS A 92 -7.25 8.38 5.11
C LYS A 92 -7.32 6.85 5.02
N SER A 93 -8.13 6.24 5.88
CA SER A 93 -8.36 4.79 5.89
C SER A 93 -8.92 4.28 4.56
N SER A 94 -9.83 5.05 3.94
CA SER A 94 -10.45 4.76 2.64
C SER A 94 -9.45 4.70 1.49
N LEU A 95 -8.44 5.58 1.47
CA LEU A 95 -7.39 5.54 0.46
C LEU A 95 -6.46 4.33 0.67
N VAL A 96 -6.12 4.00 1.92
CA VAL A 96 -5.34 2.80 2.24
C VAL A 96 -6.10 1.52 1.86
N HIS A 97 -7.41 1.46 2.15
CA HIS A 97 -8.30 0.37 1.70
C HIS A 97 -8.23 0.24 0.18
N THR A 98 -8.45 1.33 -0.55
CA THR A 98 -8.41 1.34 -2.02
C THR A 98 -7.05 0.87 -2.56
N ALA A 99 -5.96 1.26 -1.90
CA ALA A 99 -4.62 0.80 -2.25
C ALA A 99 -4.43 -0.70 -2.04
N LEU A 100 -5.00 -1.28 -0.97
CA LEU A 100 -4.97 -2.72 -0.71
C LEU A 100 -5.76 -3.51 -1.76
N LEU A 101 -6.92 -2.98 -2.19
CA LEU A 101 -7.66 -3.53 -3.33
C LEU A 101 -6.80 -3.53 -4.60
N ALA A 102 -6.14 -2.41 -4.89
CA ALA A 102 -5.25 -2.28 -6.04
C ALA A 102 -3.99 -3.16 -5.94
N ALA A 103 -3.57 -3.52 -4.73
CA ALA A 103 -2.52 -4.52 -4.46
C ALA A 103 -3.02 -5.97 -4.63
N GLY A 104 -4.32 -6.18 -4.82
CA GLY A 104 -4.94 -7.48 -5.07
C GLY A 104 -5.55 -8.16 -3.84
N ALA A 105 -5.65 -7.46 -2.71
CA ALA A 105 -6.41 -7.94 -1.57
C ALA A 105 -7.91 -7.85 -1.84
N LYS A 106 -8.69 -8.74 -1.23
CA LYS A 106 -10.15 -8.67 -1.19
C LYS A 106 -10.57 -8.62 0.28
N PRO A 107 -11.39 -7.66 0.71
CA PRO A 107 -11.81 -7.58 2.10
C PRO A 107 -12.66 -8.81 2.46
N GLY A 108 -12.53 -9.27 3.70
CA GLY A 108 -13.45 -10.24 4.27
C GLY A 108 -14.62 -9.54 4.95
N SER A 109 -14.69 -9.65 6.27
CA SER A 109 -15.75 -9.03 7.07
C SER A 109 -15.19 -8.57 8.42
N PRO A 110 -15.60 -7.39 8.92
CA PRO A 110 -15.31 -6.96 10.29
C PRO A 110 -15.86 -7.95 11.32
N VAL A 111 -15.40 -7.81 12.56
CA VAL A 111 -15.98 -8.53 13.70
C VAL A 111 -17.49 -8.24 13.81
N SER A 112 -18.27 -9.25 14.18
CA SER A 112 -19.65 -9.08 14.63
C SER A 112 -19.79 -9.53 16.07
N TYR A 113 -20.61 -8.83 16.85
CA TYR A 113 -21.00 -9.23 18.21
C TYR A 113 -22.47 -9.66 18.31
N ASP A 114 -23.27 -9.36 17.29
CA ASP A 114 -24.71 -9.65 17.23
C ASP A 114 -24.99 -10.66 16.10
N PRO A 115 -25.75 -11.74 16.34
CA PRO A 115 -26.29 -12.22 17.62
C PRO A 115 -25.24 -12.87 18.54
N GLN A 116 -24.04 -13.14 18.03
CA GLN A 116 -22.92 -13.71 18.78
C GLN A 116 -21.60 -13.27 18.17
N TYR A 117 -20.51 -13.42 18.93
CA TYR A 117 -19.17 -13.10 18.46
C TYR A 117 -18.80 -13.92 17.20
N VAL A 118 -18.40 -13.21 16.15
CA VAL A 118 -17.79 -13.75 14.94
C VAL A 118 -16.54 -12.93 14.66
N ALA A 119 -15.38 -13.58 14.67
CA ALA A 119 -14.10 -12.93 14.43
C ALA A 119 -14.04 -12.28 13.04
N ALA A 120 -13.23 -11.23 12.91
CA ALA A 120 -12.94 -10.63 11.63
C ALA A 120 -12.30 -11.65 10.67
N THR A 121 -12.64 -11.56 9.39
CA THR A 121 -12.12 -12.43 8.34
C THR A 121 -11.48 -11.62 7.22
N GLY A 122 -10.61 -12.26 6.43
CA GLY A 122 -9.97 -11.64 5.28
C GLY A 122 -8.59 -12.22 5.00
N PRO A 123 -7.93 -11.81 3.92
CA PRO A 123 -6.55 -12.17 3.67
C PRO A 123 -5.65 -11.54 4.73
N ILE A 124 -4.63 -12.28 5.13
CA ILE A 124 -3.61 -11.75 6.03
C ILE A 124 -2.82 -10.65 5.32
N ILE A 125 -2.60 -9.54 6.02
CA ILE A 125 -1.73 -8.46 5.57
C ILE A 125 -0.50 -8.43 6.46
N ASP A 126 0.66 -8.67 5.88
CA ASP A 126 1.93 -8.46 6.58
C ASP A 126 2.17 -6.95 6.74
N VAL A 127 2.41 -6.53 7.98
CA VAL A 127 2.66 -5.12 8.35
C VAL A 127 4.11 -4.97 8.80
N GLU A 128 4.89 -4.22 8.04
CA GLU A 128 6.27 -3.85 8.37
C GLU A 128 6.41 -2.34 8.54
N ILE A 129 7.22 -1.90 9.50
CA ILE A 129 7.63 -0.50 9.65
C ILE A 129 9.07 -0.36 9.20
N ALA A 130 9.31 0.59 8.30
CA ALA A 130 10.63 0.97 7.84
C ALA A 130 10.96 2.42 8.23
N TRP A 131 12.15 2.65 8.76
CA TRP A 131 12.61 4.00 9.15
C TRP A 131 14.12 4.13 8.94
N LYS A 132 14.62 5.35 9.11
CA LYS A 132 16.06 5.65 9.07
C LYS A 132 16.58 5.74 10.51
N ASP A 133 17.69 5.07 10.79
CA ASP A 133 18.42 5.29 12.05
C ASP A 133 19.22 6.60 12.01
N GLU A 134 19.89 6.91 13.12
CA GLU A 134 20.71 8.13 13.28
C GLU A 134 21.84 8.24 12.25
N ASN A 135 22.27 7.12 11.65
CA ASN A 135 23.29 7.05 10.62
C ASN A 135 22.71 7.05 9.19
N GLY A 136 21.39 7.20 9.04
CA GLY A 136 20.71 7.17 7.75
C GLY A 136 20.57 5.76 7.15
N LYS A 137 20.87 4.70 7.90
CA LYS A 137 20.63 3.32 7.47
C LYS A 137 19.15 3.01 7.59
N THR A 138 18.58 2.35 6.58
CA THR A 138 17.19 1.88 6.64
C THR A 138 17.11 0.65 7.53
N LEU A 139 16.33 0.77 8.61
CA LEU A 139 15.89 -0.34 9.43
C LEU A 139 14.47 -0.75 9.04
N LYS A 140 14.14 -2.00 9.33
CA LYS A 140 12.82 -2.58 9.15
C LYS A 140 12.48 -3.52 10.29
N ARG A 141 11.20 -3.58 10.63
CA ARG A 141 10.68 -4.46 11.69
C ARG A 141 9.23 -4.83 11.41
N ARG A 142 8.80 -6.05 11.77
CA ARG A 142 7.38 -6.39 11.76
C ARG A 142 6.64 -5.63 12.86
N ALA A 143 5.44 -5.18 12.58
CA ALA A 143 4.60 -4.49 13.55
C ALA A 143 4.41 -5.31 14.85
N GLN A 144 4.24 -6.63 14.75
CA GLN A 144 4.12 -7.52 15.91
C GLN A 144 5.33 -7.47 16.86
N GLU A 145 6.54 -7.21 16.36
CA GLU A 145 7.74 -7.08 17.20
C GLU A 145 7.77 -5.76 17.98
N MET A 146 6.92 -4.80 17.62
CA MET A 146 6.77 -3.50 18.30
C MET A 146 5.72 -3.54 19.42
N ILE A 147 5.04 -4.67 19.57
CA ILE A 147 3.90 -4.88 20.47
C ILE A 147 4.21 -6.06 21.37
N ARG A 148 3.84 -5.98 22.65
CA ARG A 148 3.86 -7.15 23.54
C ARG A 148 2.51 -7.38 24.17
N HIS A 149 2.23 -8.64 24.45
CA HIS A 149 1.08 -9.02 25.24
C HIS A 149 1.32 -8.67 26.72
N VAL A 150 0.37 -8.00 27.37
CA VAL A 150 0.48 -7.47 28.74
C VAL A 150 0.74 -8.60 29.74
N LYS A 151 -0.07 -9.67 29.70
CA LYS A 151 0.08 -10.84 30.59
C LYS A 151 1.36 -11.65 30.36
N THR A 152 1.63 -12.06 29.12
CA THR A 152 2.75 -12.98 28.83
C THR A 152 4.10 -12.28 28.71
N ARG A 153 4.11 -10.95 28.56
CA ARG A 153 5.29 -10.10 28.28
C ARG A 153 6.04 -10.48 27.00
N LYS A 154 5.48 -11.34 26.16
CA LYS A 154 6.07 -11.79 24.89
C LYS A 154 5.60 -10.88 23.75
N PRO A 155 6.40 -10.78 22.66
CA PRO A 155 5.93 -10.15 21.43
C PRO A 155 4.62 -10.75 20.94
N MET A 156 3.80 -9.92 20.32
CA MET A 156 2.56 -10.33 19.66
C MET A 156 2.85 -11.39 18.58
N LYS A 157 1.92 -12.31 18.34
CA LYS A 157 2.07 -13.36 17.32
C LYS A 157 0.98 -13.35 16.28
N GLU A 158 -0.12 -12.69 16.57
CA GLU A 158 -1.32 -12.63 15.78
C GLU A 158 -1.03 -11.87 14.47
N ASP A 159 -1.66 -12.34 13.40
CA ASP A 159 -1.59 -11.69 12.09
C ASP A 159 -2.89 -10.89 11.88
N TRP A 160 -2.78 -9.69 11.32
CA TRP A 160 -3.94 -8.90 10.93
C TRP A 160 -4.59 -9.45 9.66
N VAL A 161 -5.91 -9.46 9.63
CA VAL A 161 -6.70 -9.72 8.42
C VAL A 161 -7.25 -8.42 7.86
N PHE A 162 -7.33 -8.33 6.53
CA PHE A 162 -8.02 -7.24 5.86
C PHE A 162 -9.53 -7.50 5.84
N ALA A 163 -10.21 -6.98 6.85
CA ALA A 163 -11.66 -7.07 7.02
C ALA A 163 -12.42 -6.18 6.03
N GLY A 164 -11.83 -5.06 5.62
CA GLY A 164 -12.58 -3.94 5.03
C GLY A 164 -13.28 -3.16 6.13
N SER A 165 -14.27 -2.32 5.84
CA SER A 165 -15.08 -1.65 6.87
C SER A 165 -16.45 -1.33 6.29
N GLY A 166 -17.41 -1.02 7.15
CA GLY A 166 -18.70 -0.50 6.74
C GLY A 166 -18.63 0.94 6.21
N PHE A 167 -19.76 1.36 5.63
CA PHE A 167 -20.07 2.74 5.34
C PHE A 167 -21.27 3.14 6.19
N TRP A 168 -21.22 4.32 6.78
CA TRP A 168 -22.37 4.96 7.39
C TRP A 168 -22.87 6.06 6.47
N LYS A 169 -24.19 6.18 6.30
CA LYS A 169 -24.80 7.24 5.51
C LYS A 169 -25.51 8.20 6.45
N ASP A 170 -25.16 9.47 6.35
CA ASP A 170 -25.86 10.54 7.04
C ASP A 170 -27.27 10.68 6.45
N GLU A 171 -28.30 10.55 7.28
CA GLU A 171 -29.69 10.53 6.81
C GLU A 171 -30.21 11.90 6.37
N GLU A 172 -29.61 13.00 6.87
CA GLU A 172 -30.01 14.36 6.55
C GLU A 172 -29.37 14.85 5.24
N THR A 173 -28.07 14.63 5.10
CA THR A 173 -27.25 15.11 3.97
C THR A 173 -27.12 14.07 2.85
N GLY A 174 -27.28 12.78 3.18
CA GLY A 174 -27.06 11.67 2.26
C GLY A 174 -25.59 11.34 2.01
N GLU A 175 -24.66 11.98 2.71
CA GLU A 175 -23.22 11.73 2.55
C GLU A 175 -22.82 10.37 3.13
N GLU A 176 -21.93 9.65 2.45
CA GLU A 176 -21.38 8.37 2.91
C GLU A 176 -20.00 8.54 3.54
N TYR A 177 -19.82 7.91 4.70
CA TYR A 177 -18.62 7.94 5.50
C TYR A 177 -18.07 6.53 5.67
N TYR A 178 -16.83 6.32 5.26
CA TYR A 178 -16.13 5.07 5.51
C TYR A 178 -15.80 4.96 7.00
N MET A 179 -16.35 3.98 7.71
CA MET A 179 -16.39 4.01 9.19
C MET A 179 -14.99 3.98 9.82
N ALA A 180 -14.02 3.27 9.24
CA ALA A 180 -12.64 3.24 9.72
C ALA A 180 -11.90 4.59 9.68
N GLU A 181 -12.49 5.65 9.11
CA GLU A 181 -11.96 7.02 9.26
C GLU A 181 -12.07 7.54 10.70
N GLY A 182 -12.89 6.91 11.56
CA GLY A 182 -12.95 7.17 13.00
C GLY A 182 -11.65 6.85 13.76
N GLY A 183 -10.75 6.10 13.12
CA GLY A 183 -9.40 5.81 13.60
C GLY A 183 -9.06 4.32 13.65
N GLU A 184 -10.05 3.46 13.44
CA GLU A 184 -9.94 1.99 13.46
C GLU A 184 -9.28 1.43 12.18
N MET A 185 -8.06 1.90 11.84
CA MET A 185 -7.36 1.49 10.62
C MET A 185 -6.66 0.13 10.75
N ILE A 186 -5.81 -0.06 11.76
CA ILE A 186 -5.17 -1.35 12.06
C ILE A 186 -5.33 -1.61 13.56
N CYS A 187 -6.31 -2.44 13.91
CA CYS A 187 -6.73 -2.63 15.29
C CYS A 187 -6.01 -3.78 15.98
N LEU A 188 -5.84 -3.64 17.30
CA LEU A 188 -5.39 -4.66 18.23
C LEU A 188 -6.53 -5.14 19.11
N SER A 189 -7.51 -4.28 19.39
CA SER A 189 -8.81 -4.63 19.96
C SER A 189 -9.84 -4.77 18.84
N ASN A 190 -10.84 -5.63 18.99
CA ASN A 190 -11.80 -5.87 17.90
C ASN A 190 -12.86 -4.76 17.81
N PHE A 191 -13.00 -4.15 16.62
CA PHE A 191 -14.01 -3.11 16.33
C PHE A 191 -14.81 -3.46 15.08
N SER A 192 -16.13 -3.34 15.12
CA SER A 192 -16.99 -3.60 13.94
C SER A 192 -16.78 -2.59 12.80
N THR A 193 -16.06 -1.50 13.07
CA THR A 193 -15.67 -0.45 12.11
C THR A 193 -14.23 -0.61 11.60
N ALA A 194 -13.49 -1.62 12.07
CA ALA A 194 -12.07 -1.79 11.79
C ALA A 194 -11.80 -2.12 10.32
N MET A 195 -10.85 -1.42 9.68
CA MET A 195 -10.35 -1.78 8.33
C MET A 195 -9.53 -3.07 8.34
N MET A 196 -8.64 -3.20 9.33
CA MET A 196 -7.84 -4.39 9.60
C MET A 196 -7.93 -4.71 11.09
N ASP A 197 -8.11 -5.99 11.39
CA ASP A 197 -8.39 -6.45 12.75
C ASP A 197 -7.73 -7.82 13.01
N LEU A 198 -7.70 -8.26 14.27
CA LEU A 198 -7.23 -9.57 14.66
C LEU A 198 -8.33 -10.63 14.43
N PRO A 199 -8.03 -11.78 13.82
CA PRO A 199 -8.99 -12.88 13.63
C PRO A 199 -9.14 -13.74 14.89
N VAL A 200 -9.02 -13.12 16.07
CA VAL A 200 -9.18 -13.71 17.40
C VAL A 200 -9.83 -12.69 18.31
N GLU A 201 -10.54 -13.16 19.34
CA GLU A 201 -11.20 -12.30 20.31
C GLU A 201 -10.18 -11.45 21.06
N SER A 202 -10.31 -10.13 20.94
CA SER A 202 -9.46 -9.15 21.60
C SER A 202 -10.32 -8.03 22.18
N PRO A 203 -10.29 -7.81 23.51
CA PRO A 203 -11.20 -6.91 24.19
C PRO A 203 -10.89 -5.44 23.90
N GLN A 204 -11.94 -4.61 23.90
CA GLN A 204 -11.88 -3.15 23.77
C GLN A 204 -12.05 -2.42 25.11
N GLU A 205 -12.21 -3.14 26.23
CA GLU A 205 -12.31 -2.52 27.55
C GLU A 205 -10.91 -2.19 28.08
N ASN A 206 -10.68 -0.92 28.45
CA ASN A 206 -9.40 -0.41 28.94
C ASN A 206 -8.72 -1.30 30.01
N ALA A 207 -9.49 -1.84 30.97
CA ALA A 207 -8.95 -2.68 32.04
C ALA A 207 -8.50 -4.07 31.58
N SER A 208 -8.91 -4.48 30.38
CA SER A 208 -8.75 -5.83 29.84
C SER A 208 -7.89 -5.88 28.57
N LEU A 209 -7.40 -4.73 28.07
CA LEU A 209 -6.58 -4.66 26.85
C LEU A 209 -5.40 -5.63 26.88
N PHE A 210 -5.26 -6.41 25.80
CA PHE A 210 -4.25 -7.47 25.73
C PHE A 210 -2.86 -6.97 25.38
N PHE A 211 -2.74 -5.82 24.72
CA PHE A 211 -1.52 -5.40 24.07
C PHE A 211 -1.03 -4.03 24.57
N GLU A 212 0.29 -3.91 24.69
CA GLU A 212 0.97 -2.66 25.01
C GLU A 212 2.19 -2.44 24.10
N ALA A 213 2.61 -1.18 24.00
CA ALA A 213 3.79 -0.81 23.24
C ALA A 213 5.08 -1.42 23.84
N LEU A 214 5.87 -2.08 23.00
CA LEU A 214 7.19 -2.62 23.35
C LEU A 214 8.27 -1.58 23.07
N THR A 215 8.45 -0.62 23.99
CA THR A 215 9.27 0.59 23.83
C THR A 215 10.64 0.38 23.19
N ASP A 216 11.38 -0.65 23.61
CA ASP A 216 12.74 -0.94 23.12
C ASP A 216 12.76 -1.34 21.65
N GLN A 217 11.60 -1.76 21.12
CA GLN A 217 11.43 -2.16 19.73
C GLN A 217 10.79 -1.07 18.87
N ILE A 218 10.43 0.07 19.45
CA ILE A 218 9.79 1.20 18.76
C ILE A 218 10.81 2.34 18.62
N PRO A 219 11.01 2.92 17.41
CA PRO A 219 11.91 4.06 17.25
C PRO A 219 11.44 5.29 18.05
N PRO A 220 12.30 6.31 18.25
CA PRO A 220 11.95 7.51 19.01
C PRO A 220 10.64 8.17 18.56
N LEU A 221 9.97 8.85 19.49
CA LEU A 221 8.72 9.55 19.20
C LEU A 221 8.94 10.59 18.10
N GLY A 222 8.02 10.69 17.16
CA GLY A 222 8.13 11.60 16.01
C GLY A 222 9.03 11.10 14.88
N THR A 223 9.63 9.90 14.99
CA THR A 223 10.39 9.31 13.88
C THR A 223 9.46 9.11 12.68
N GLU A 224 9.85 9.65 11.54
CA GLU A 224 9.17 9.42 10.26
C GLU A 224 9.37 7.96 9.82
N VAL A 225 8.26 7.32 9.44
CA VAL A 225 8.22 5.92 9.07
C VAL A 225 7.49 5.70 7.74
N ARG A 226 7.82 4.59 7.10
CA ARG A 226 7.02 3.99 6.03
C ARG A 226 6.44 2.69 6.56
N MET A 227 5.12 2.65 6.72
CA MET A 227 4.38 1.43 6.96
C MET A 227 4.17 0.71 5.63
N ILE A 228 4.52 -0.56 5.56
CA ILE A 228 4.45 -1.39 4.36
C ILE A 228 3.42 -2.48 4.62
N LEU A 229 2.38 -2.50 3.81
CA LEU A 229 1.27 -3.46 3.89
C LEU A 229 1.36 -4.41 2.70
N THR A 230 1.58 -5.69 2.96
CA THR A 230 1.71 -6.70 1.91
C THR A 230 0.65 -7.78 2.08
N PRO A 231 -0.34 -7.89 1.17
CA PRO A 231 -1.27 -9.01 1.16
C PRO A 231 -0.51 -10.33 0.99
N ARG A 232 -0.61 -11.21 1.99
CA ARG A 232 0.03 -12.52 1.97
C ARG A 232 -0.62 -13.36 0.86
N GLN A 233 0.18 -13.88 -0.04
CA GLN A 233 -0.33 -14.76 -1.09
C GLN A 233 -0.79 -16.07 -0.45
N PRO A 234 -1.92 -16.66 -0.88
CA PRO A 234 -2.28 -18.00 -0.46
C PRO A 234 -1.16 -18.98 -0.88
N PRO A 235 -0.97 -20.09 -0.14
CA PRO A 235 -0.07 -21.15 -0.56
C PRO A 235 -0.40 -21.56 -2.00
N LYS A 236 0.63 -21.80 -2.83
CA LYS A 236 0.37 -22.39 -4.15
C LYS A 236 -0.23 -23.79 -3.92
N PRO A 237 -1.33 -24.15 -4.62
CA PRO A 237 -1.81 -25.52 -4.56
C PRO A 237 -0.72 -26.47 -5.05
N ASP A 238 -0.64 -27.64 -4.43
CA ASP A 238 0.28 -28.70 -4.86
C ASP A 238 0.00 -29.07 -6.33
N PRO A 239 1.04 -29.39 -7.11
CA PRO A 239 0.82 -29.94 -8.45
C PRO A 239 -0.04 -31.21 -8.33
N PRO A 240 -0.96 -31.45 -9.29
CA PRO A 240 -1.78 -32.65 -9.27
C PRO A 240 -0.89 -33.88 -9.22
N ALA A 241 -1.21 -34.81 -8.30
CA ALA A 241 -0.48 -36.07 -8.18
C ALA A 241 -0.42 -36.75 -9.55
N SER A 242 0.79 -37.13 -9.98
CA SER A 242 0.96 -37.84 -11.24
C SER A 242 0.15 -39.15 -11.17
N PRO A 243 -0.61 -39.49 -12.23
CA PRO A 243 -1.36 -40.74 -12.24
C PRO A 243 -0.38 -41.90 -12.05
N SER A 244 -0.66 -42.77 -11.09
CA SER A 244 0.06 -44.02 -10.90
C SER A 244 0.00 -44.81 -12.19
N SER A 245 1.18 -45.10 -12.75
CA SER A 245 1.37 -45.95 -13.94
C SER A 245 1.00 -47.40 -13.67
#